data_AF-A0A4R4JQ15-F1
#
_entry.id   AF-A0A4R4JQ15-F1
#
_cell.length_a   1.000
_cell.length_b   1.000
_cell.length_c   1.000
_cell.angle_alpha   90.00
_cell.angle_beta   90.00
_cell.angle_gamma   90.00
#
_symmetry.space_group_name_H-M   'P 1'
#
loop_
_entity.id
_entity.type
_entity.pdbx_description
1 polymer ?
#
loop_
_entity_poly.entity_id
_entity_poly.type
_entity_poly.pdbx_seq_one_letter_code
_entity_poly.pdbx_strand_id
1 'polypeptide(L)'
;MRPIIASIFVIFLLSGCVTFKQGEPLKNGVVSFLESEYPQYSSHRFKLNKVVELHVKPILFNKIKEFCKNKNAIFEQYTMNIGWCISKDKIPLFMMYKSYADPDLGTFTIAEKQNYISDKDWIIYSKEFYPYLWSEYNKRER
;
A
#
# COMPACT_ATOMS: atom_id res chain seq x y z
N MET A 1 -18.05 -9.81 -50.02
CA MET A 1 -18.15 -8.97 -48.81
C MET A 1 -18.27 -9.85 -47.57
N ARG A 2 -17.12 -10.13 -46.94
CA ARG A 2 -16.81 -10.60 -45.58
C ARG A 2 -15.27 -10.40 -45.48
N PRO A 3 -14.67 -10.02 -44.33
CA PRO A 3 -15.13 -10.24 -42.97
C PRO A 3 -14.97 -9.00 -42.06
N ILE A 4 -16.06 -8.32 -41.70
CA ILE A 4 -16.04 -7.33 -40.59
C ILE A 4 -16.01 -8.06 -39.23
N ILE A 5 -16.28 -9.37 -39.21
CA ILE A 5 -16.40 -10.18 -37.99
C ILE A 5 -15.03 -10.48 -37.35
N ALA A 6 -13.93 -10.45 -38.12
CA ALA A 6 -12.59 -10.74 -37.58
C ALA A 6 -12.00 -9.59 -36.74
N SER A 7 -12.51 -8.35 -36.89
CA SER A 7 -11.97 -7.17 -36.18
C SER A 7 -12.56 -6.95 -34.79
N ILE A 8 -13.69 -7.60 -34.47
CA ILE A 8 -14.34 -7.45 -33.16
C ILE A 8 -13.70 -8.41 -32.13
N PHE A 9 -13.19 -9.56 -32.58
CA PHE A 9 -12.66 -10.59 -31.67
C PHE A 9 -11.28 -10.26 -31.06
N VAL A 10 -10.50 -9.39 -31.70
CA VAL A 10 -9.18 -8.96 -31.18
C VAL A 10 -9.32 -7.96 -30.03
N ILE A 11 -10.42 -7.21 -29.98
CA ILE A 11 -10.67 -6.21 -28.92
C ILE A 11 -11.04 -6.91 -27.59
N PHE A 12 -11.67 -8.08 -27.63
CA PHE A 12 -12.00 -8.86 -26.43
C PHE A 12 -10.86 -9.74 -25.90
N LEU A 13 -9.85 -10.05 -26.73
CA LEU A 13 -8.62 -10.72 -26.26
C LEU A 13 -7.67 -9.78 -25.52
N LEU A 14 -7.92 -8.46 -25.60
CA LEU A 14 -7.34 -7.43 -24.75
C LEU A 14 -8.27 -7.11 -23.57
N SER A 15 -8.98 -8.11 -23.03
CA SER A 15 -9.64 -8.03 -21.72
C SER A 15 -8.58 -7.76 -20.67
N GLY A 16 -8.21 -6.48 -20.55
CA GLY A 16 -7.20 -5.99 -19.64
C GLY A 16 -7.52 -6.52 -18.24
N CYS A 17 -6.50 -7.02 -17.58
CA CYS A 17 -6.52 -7.30 -16.16
C CYS A 17 -7.10 -6.05 -15.45
N VAL A 18 -8.36 -6.12 -15.00
CA VAL A 18 -9.05 -4.98 -14.40
C VAL A 18 -8.38 -4.72 -13.06
N THR A 19 -7.48 -3.74 -13.02
CA THR A 19 -6.86 -3.28 -11.77
C THR A 19 -7.84 -2.32 -11.10
N PHE A 20 -8.40 -2.75 -9.97
CA PHE A 20 -9.30 -1.93 -9.18
C PHE A 20 -8.50 -0.92 -8.35
N LYS A 21 -8.58 0.37 -8.71
CA LYS A 21 -7.80 1.45 -8.09
C LYS A 21 -8.70 2.57 -7.59
N GLN A 22 -8.88 2.66 -6.26
CA GLN A 22 -9.66 3.70 -5.60
C GLN A 22 -8.83 4.55 -4.64
N GLY A 23 -9.30 5.77 -4.35
CA GLY A 23 -8.63 6.72 -3.45
C GLY A 23 -7.44 7.43 -4.07
N GLU A 24 -6.95 8.47 -3.40
CA GLU A 24 -5.84 9.31 -3.88
C GLU A 24 -4.61 9.12 -2.99
N PRO A 25 -3.59 8.35 -3.45
CA PRO A 25 -2.36 8.17 -2.69
C PRO A 25 -1.52 9.46 -2.68
N LEU A 26 -0.53 9.51 -1.79
CA LEU A 26 0.44 10.59 -1.80
C LEU A 26 1.27 10.53 -3.08
N LYS A 27 1.45 11.66 -3.78
CA LYS A 27 2.25 11.72 -5.03
C LYS A 27 3.67 11.15 -4.85
N ASN A 28 4.28 11.39 -3.69
CA ASN A 28 5.63 10.92 -3.34
C ASN A 28 5.60 9.79 -2.28
N GLY A 29 4.46 9.12 -2.17
CA GLY A 29 4.16 8.05 -1.23
C GLY A 29 4.58 6.67 -1.70
N VAL A 30 4.52 5.70 -0.79
CA VAL A 30 4.87 4.30 -1.07
C VAL A 30 3.88 3.68 -2.05
N VAL A 31 2.59 4.04 -1.98
CA VAL A 31 1.56 3.50 -2.88
C VAL A 31 1.82 3.95 -4.30
N SER A 32 2.04 5.26 -4.51
CA SER A 32 2.38 5.79 -5.84
C SER A 32 3.67 5.20 -6.39
N PHE A 33 4.71 5.02 -5.56
CA PHE A 33 5.97 4.38 -5.94
C PHE A 33 5.77 2.92 -6.39
N LEU A 34 5.01 2.12 -5.63
CA LEU A 34 4.80 0.71 -5.96
C LEU A 34 3.92 0.52 -7.19
N GLU A 35 2.98 1.44 -7.44
CA GLU A 35 2.14 1.40 -8.64
C GLU A 35 2.88 1.87 -9.89
N SER A 36 3.82 2.82 -9.77
CA SER A 36 4.62 3.28 -10.92
C SER A 36 5.71 2.29 -11.30
N GLU A 37 6.46 1.79 -10.32
CA GLU A 37 7.64 0.94 -10.57
C GLU A 37 7.29 -0.55 -10.70
N TYR A 38 6.22 -1.01 -10.04
CA TYR A 38 5.86 -2.42 -9.96
C TYR A 38 4.36 -2.69 -10.18
N PRO A 39 3.75 -2.18 -11.26
CA PRO A 39 2.30 -2.26 -11.49
C PRO A 39 1.75 -3.70 -11.49
N GLN A 40 2.51 -4.67 -11.99
CA GLN A 40 2.14 -6.09 -12.03
C GLN A 40 2.06 -6.77 -10.66
N TYR A 41 2.70 -6.17 -9.64
CA TYR A 41 2.71 -6.69 -8.26
C TYR A 41 1.88 -5.83 -7.31
N SER A 42 1.23 -4.79 -7.82
CA SER A 42 0.45 -3.78 -7.11
C SER A 42 -0.96 -3.74 -7.68
N SER A 43 -1.79 -4.76 -7.39
CA SER A 43 -3.00 -5.03 -8.19
C SER A 43 -4.25 -4.27 -7.73
N HIS A 44 -4.50 -4.19 -6.42
CA HIS A 44 -5.76 -3.64 -5.89
C HIS A 44 -5.48 -2.51 -4.90
N ARG A 45 -6.11 -1.35 -5.13
CA ARG A 45 -6.07 -0.20 -4.21
C ARG A 45 -7.49 0.12 -3.75
N PHE A 46 -7.70 0.13 -2.44
CA PHE A 46 -8.97 0.43 -1.80
C PHE A 46 -8.90 1.77 -1.08
N LYS A 47 -10.02 2.49 -1.07
CA LYS A 47 -10.19 3.72 -0.29
C LYS A 47 -10.94 3.40 0.99
N LEU A 48 -10.37 3.74 2.15
CA LEU A 48 -11.02 3.60 3.45
C LEU A 48 -10.86 4.90 4.25
N ASN A 49 -11.94 5.67 4.41
CA ASN A 49 -11.97 6.92 5.19
C ASN A 49 -10.75 7.86 4.96
N LYS A 50 -9.69 7.75 5.79
CA LYS A 50 -8.44 8.54 5.74
C LYS A 50 -7.26 7.82 5.07
N VAL A 51 -7.45 6.59 4.61
CA VAL A 51 -6.42 5.65 4.16
C VAL A 51 -6.67 5.22 2.71
N VAL A 52 -5.58 5.02 1.97
CA VAL A 52 -5.52 4.14 0.82
C VAL A 52 -4.79 2.86 1.22
N GLU A 53 -5.37 1.71 0.86
CA GLU A 53 -4.76 0.41 1.08
C GLU A 53 -4.39 -0.20 -0.27
N LEU A 54 -3.11 -0.52 -0.47
CA LEU A 54 -2.62 -1.20 -1.66
C LEU A 54 -2.25 -2.65 -1.31
N HIS A 55 -2.86 -3.61 -2.00
CA HIS A 55 -2.46 -5.01 -1.93
C HIS A 55 -1.28 -5.26 -2.85
N VAL A 56 -0.21 -5.83 -2.29
CA VAL A 56 1.06 -6.07 -2.99
C VAL A 56 1.59 -7.48 -2.77
N LYS A 57 2.31 -8.02 -3.76
CA LYS A 57 2.96 -9.33 -3.64
C LYS A 57 4.17 -9.30 -2.69
N PRO A 58 4.44 -10.39 -1.94
CA PRO A 58 5.56 -10.45 -0.99
C PRO A 58 6.94 -10.18 -1.56
N ILE A 59 7.14 -10.41 -2.86
CA ILE A 59 8.40 -10.12 -3.56
C ILE A 59 8.82 -8.65 -3.43
N LEU A 60 7.88 -7.74 -3.19
CA LEU A 60 8.13 -6.30 -3.03
C LEU A 60 8.59 -5.91 -1.62
N PHE A 61 8.66 -6.84 -0.67
CA PHE A 61 9.02 -6.54 0.73
C PHE A 61 10.35 -5.79 0.86
N ASN A 62 11.40 -6.24 0.16
CA ASN A 62 12.70 -5.55 0.19
C ASN A 62 12.62 -4.16 -0.43
N LYS A 63 11.81 -3.96 -1.47
CA LYS A 63 11.60 -2.66 -2.12
C LYS A 63 10.87 -1.68 -1.22
N ILE A 64 9.91 -2.15 -0.45
CA ILE A 64 9.21 -1.36 0.58
C ILE A 64 10.18 -0.91 1.68
N LYS A 65 11.06 -1.80 2.14
CA LYS A 65 12.10 -1.46 3.13
C LYS A 65 13.11 -0.44 2.59
N GLU A 66 13.56 -0.63 1.35
CA GLU A 66 14.44 0.32 0.65
C GLU A 66 13.78 1.69 0.52
N PHE A 67 12.51 1.75 0.13
CA PHE A 67 11.75 3.00 0.06
C PHE A 67 11.74 3.74 1.41
N CYS A 68 11.47 3.03 2.51
CA CYS A 68 11.48 3.63 3.84
C CYS A 68 12.85 4.24 4.19
N LYS A 69 13.93 3.50 3.92
CA LYS A 69 15.30 3.98 4.15
C LYS A 69 15.61 5.22 3.31
N ASN A 70 15.18 5.25 2.05
CA ASN A 70 15.39 6.38 1.14
C ASN A 70 14.63 7.64 1.58
N LYS A 71 13.58 7.49 2.40
CA LYS A 71 12.87 8.61 3.03
C LYS A 71 13.54 9.09 4.34
N ASN A 72 14.73 8.60 4.68
CA ASN A 72 15.39 8.84 5.96
C ASN A 72 14.52 8.48 7.16
N ALA A 73 13.66 7.46 6.99
CA ALA A 73 12.73 6.96 7.98
C ALA A 73 13.17 5.57 8.49
N ILE A 74 12.57 5.14 9.60
CA ILE A 74 12.89 3.87 10.25
C ILE A 74 11.81 2.86 9.86
N PHE A 75 12.24 1.72 9.31
CA PHE A 75 11.35 0.59 9.08
C PHE A 75 11.39 -0.32 10.31
N GLU A 76 10.24 -0.48 10.99
CA GLU A 76 10.11 -1.38 12.13
C GLU A 76 9.15 -2.52 11.79
N GLN A 77 9.57 -3.74 12.14
CA GLN A 77 8.78 -4.94 11.97
C GLN A 77 8.66 -5.63 13.33
N TYR A 78 7.42 -5.80 13.80
CA TYR A 78 7.13 -6.37 15.12
C TYR A 78 6.72 -7.84 15.03
N THR A 79 6.11 -8.24 13.91
CA THR A 79 5.82 -9.64 13.61
C THR A 79 6.20 -9.97 12.17
N MET A 80 6.17 -11.24 11.80
CA MET A 80 6.37 -11.67 10.41
C MET A 80 5.43 -10.95 9.42
N ASN A 81 4.27 -10.52 9.89
CA ASN A 81 3.19 -10.01 9.07
C ASN A 81 2.82 -8.56 9.37
N ILE A 82 3.46 -7.88 10.32
CA ILE A 82 3.08 -6.54 10.76
C ILE A 82 4.33 -5.68 10.97
N GLY A 83 4.33 -4.52 10.32
CA GLY A 83 5.35 -3.49 10.48
C GLY A 83 4.89 -2.15 9.95
N TRP A 84 5.76 -1.16 10.02
CA TRP A 84 5.51 0.17 9.47
C TRP A 84 6.81 0.89 9.15
N CYS A 85 6.68 1.98 8.40
CA CYS A 85 7.74 2.95 8.22
C CYS A 85 7.35 4.23 8.96
N ILE A 86 8.21 4.71 9.85
CA ILE A 86 7.95 5.89 10.68
C ILE A 86 9.09 6.90 10.55
N SER A 87 8.75 8.18 10.38
CA SER A 87 9.74 9.26 10.33
C SER A 87 10.35 9.52 11.71
N LYS A 88 11.46 10.26 11.75
CA LYS A 88 12.06 10.72 13.01
C LYS A 88 11.13 11.62 13.83
N ASP A 89 10.23 12.34 13.15
CA ASP A 89 9.21 13.18 13.78
C ASP A 89 7.96 12.40 14.22
N LYS A 90 8.05 11.06 14.26
CA LYS A 90 6.98 10.14 14.68
C LYS A 90 5.74 10.23 13.78
N ILE A 91 5.93 10.51 12.50
CA ILE A 91 4.88 10.49 11.47
C ILE A 91 4.97 9.15 10.75
N PRO A 92 3.97 8.26 10.85
CA PRO A 92 3.96 7.04 10.06
C PRO A 92 3.89 7.40 8.57
N LEU A 93 4.82 6.90 7.77
CA LEU A 93 4.77 7.05 6.32
C LEU A 93 3.84 6.02 5.69
N PHE A 94 3.87 4.79 6.20
CA PHE A 94 2.93 3.72 5.84
C PHE A 94 2.93 2.61 6.89
N MET A 95 1.85 1.85 6.98
CA MET A 95 1.81 0.56 7.68
C MET A 95 1.79 -0.60 6.70
N MET A 96 2.30 -1.73 7.12
CA MET A 96 2.31 -2.97 6.37
C MET A 96 1.72 -4.07 7.25
N TYR A 97 0.71 -4.77 6.75
CA TYR A 97 0.14 -5.94 7.41
C TYR A 97 -0.27 -7.01 6.41
N LYS A 98 -0.40 -8.26 6.85
CA LYS A 98 -0.98 -9.32 6.00
C LYS A 98 -2.45 -9.03 5.74
N SER A 99 -2.87 -9.04 4.47
CA SER A 99 -4.28 -8.94 4.12
C SER A 99 -5.00 -10.26 4.39
N TYR A 100 -6.18 -10.19 5.03
CA TYR A 100 -7.10 -11.34 5.14
C TYR A 100 -8.21 -11.30 4.09
N ALA A 101 -8.33 -10.19 3.35
CA ALA A 101 -9.33 -10.02 2.30
C ALA A 101 -8.99 -10.83 1.03
N ASP A 102 -7.74 -11.26 0.90
CA ASP A 102 -7.25 -11.99 -0.29
C ASP A 102 -6.27 -13.11 0.13
N PRO A 103 -6.75 -14.12 0.90
CA PRO A 103 -5.88 -15.16 1.48
C PRO A 103 -5.17 -15.99 0.40
N ASP A 104 -5.78 -16.15 -0.77
CA ASP A 104 -5.25 -16.94 -1.88
C ASP A 104 -4.11 -16.24 -2.64
N LEU A 105 -4.01 -14.91 -2.54
CA LEU A 105 -2.99 -14.14 -3.25
C LEU A 105 -1.69 -13.98 -2.46
N GLY A 106 -1.68 -14.37 -1.18
CA GLY A 106 -0.52 -14.24 -0.30
C GLY A 106 0.00 -12.80 -0.21
N THR A 107 -0.88 -11.80 -0.26
CA THR A 107 -0.50 -10.39 -0.38
C THR A 107 -0.30 -9.70 0.98
N PHE A 108 0.61 -8.73 0.99
CA PHE A 108 0.67 -7.71 2.04
C PHE A 108 -0.22 -6.54 1.66
N THR A 109 -0.85 -5.92 2.66
CA THR A 109 -1.49 -4.63 2.53
C THR A 109 -0.52 -3.55 2.97
N ILE A 110 -0.40 -2.50 2.16
CA ILE A 110 0.27 -1.26 2.48
C ILE A 110 -0.80 -0.19 2.70
N ALA A 111 -0.91 0.30 3.93
CA ALA A 111 -1.80 1.39 4.29
C ALA A 111 -1.02 2.71 4.33
N GLU A 112 -1.46 3.69 3.56
CA GLU A 112 -0.93 5.05 3.51
C GLU A 112 -2.09 6.03 3.67
N LYS A 113 -1.85 7.20 4.25
CA LYS A 113 -2.87 8.26 4.28
C LYS A 113 -3.23 8.74 2.87
N GLN A 114 -4.47 9.19 2.68
CA GLN A 114 -4.84 9.87 1.43
C GLN A 114 -4.15 11.23 1.32
N ASN A 115 -3.95 11.72 0.09
CA ASN A 115 -3.20 12.95 -0.18
C ASN A 115 -3.73 14.22 0.52
N TYR A 116 -5.04 14.29 0.78
CA TYR A 116 -5.72 15.41 1.43
C TYR A 116 -5.75 15.30 2.97
N ILE A 117 -5.21 14.22 3.55
CA ILE A 117 -5.17 14.02 4.99
C ILE A 117 -3.91 14.65 5.59
N SER A 118 -4.11 15.49 6.62
CA SER A 118 -3.00 16.11 7.35
C SER A 118 -2.20 15.08 8.15
N ASP A 119 -0.93 15.37 8.44
CA ASP A 119 -0.10 14.49 9.29
C ASP A 119 -0.69 14.34 10.70
N LYS A 120 -1.27 15.42 11.24
CA LYS A 120 -1.95 15.39 12.54
C LYS A 120 -3.12 14.41 12.53
N ASP A 121 -3.99 14.51 11.53
CA ASP A 121 -5.15 13.62 11.40
C ASP A 121 -4.73 12.17 11.17
N TRP A 122 -3.63 11.98 10.45
CA TRP A 122 -3.07 10.66 10.20
C TRP A 122 -2.49 10.02 11.46
N ILE A 123 -1.76 10.79 12.28
CA ILE A 123 -1.26 10.30 13.57
C ILE A 123 -2.43 9.91 14.48
N ILE A 124 -3.47 10.75 14.58
CA ILE A 124 -4.66 10.44 15.40
C ILE A 124 -5.32 9.15 14.91
N TYR A 125 -5.60 9.07 13.61
CA TYR A 125 -6.20 7.87 13.01
C TYR A 125 -5.34 6.63 13.25
N SER A 126 -4.03 6.74 13.06
CA SER A 126 -3.17 5.58 13.20
C SER A 126 -3.08 5.05 14.63
N LYS A 127 -3.21 5.94 15.63
CA LYS A 127 -3.29 5.53 17.05
C LYS A 127 -4.59 4.79 17.35
N GLU A 128 -5.69 5.22 16.74
CA GLU A 128 -7.00 4.61 16.91
C GLU A 128 -7.09 3.24 16.23
N PHE A 129 -6.62 3.12 14.98
CA PHE A 129 -6.82 1.93 14.15
C PHE A 129 -5.63 0.96 14.12
N TYR A 130 -4.43 1.41 14.47
CA TYR A 130 -3.23 0.56 14.58
C TYR A 130 -2.55 0.67 15.95
N PRO A 131 -3.29 0.49 17.07
CA PRO A 131 -2.77 0.71 18.43
C PRO A 131 -1.61 -0.22 18.79
N TYR A 132 -1.56 -1.41 18.20
CA TYR A 132 -0.47 -2.37 18.40
C TYR A 132 0.90 -1.80 17.97
N LEU A 133 0.97 -1.16 16.79
CA LEU A 133 2.22 -0.57 16.28
C LEU A 133 2.74 0.51 17.22
N TRP A 134 1.84 1.40 17.66
CA TRP A 134 2.17 2.46 18.62
C TRP A 134 2.61 1.92 19.97
N SER A 135 1.96 0.86 20.47
CA SER A 135 2.32 0.22 21.73
C SER A 135 3.74 -0.35 21.68
N GLU A 136 4.08 -1.08 20.62
CA GLU A 136 5.41 -1.68 20.45
C GLU A 136 6.50 -0.63 20.25
N TYR A 137 6.22 0.42 19.46
CA TYR A 137 7.14 1.54 19.27
C TYR A 137 7.48 2.23 20.59
N ASN A 138 6.46 2.58 21.39
CA ASN A 138 6.64 3.26 22.66
C ASN A 138 7.40 2.42 23.70
N LYS A 139 7.37 1.08 23.62
CA LYS A 139 8.17 0.22 24.50
C LYS A 139 9.66 0.28 24.17
N ARG A 140 10.01 0.52 22.91
CA ARG A 140 11.41 0.53 22.43
C ARG A 140 12.10 1.88 22.60
N GLU A 141 11.33 2.98 22.68
CA GLU A 141 11.86 4.32 22.96
C GLU A 141 12.09 4.62 24.45
N ARG A 142 11.71 3.70 25.35
CA ARG A 142 11.96 3.80 26.80
C ARG A 142 13.30 3.17 27.15
#